data_AF-A0A851CMJ3-F1
#
_entry.id   AF-A0A851CMJ3-F1
#
_cell.length_a   1.000
_cell.length_b   1.000
_cell.length_c   1.000
_cell.angle_alpha   90.00
_cell.angle_beta   90.00
_cell.angle_gamma   90.00
#
_symmetry.space_group_name_H-M   'P 1'
#
loop_
_entity.id
_entity.type
_entity.pdbx_description
1 polymer ?
#
loop_
_entity_poly.entity_id
_entity_poly.type
_entity_poly.pdbx_seq_one_letter_code
_entity_poly.pdbx_strand_id
1 'polypeptide(L)'
;PSPHDIQKKKDAQRRALARKHAEEEIQPGTPEPVEGRQHVYVQTELYLEEISDRLIEVDGECQTDEFLDRPPTPLFIPAKTGKDMATQIEEGELFDFDVEVKPILEVLIGKTVEQALLEVMEEEELAHLWARQRAFVELRNAEFAELQRLEEQDRRIREEKERRRLEHLEKLRKQKETTEKIAARAFAKRYLADLIPSVFSNLYDSGFFYDPIERDIETKFLPWLMSEVEETLQKKVLGRTVLDSLIRTVVENRLDAFGRQTEAPAEEPGPTDAAPQVSGETHAADQPVTEKEETDQPVAEEQPADPISSQLEEKDQAGTEDLETE
;
A
#
# COMPACT_ATOMS: atom_id res chain seq x y z
N PRO A 1 -20.30 -35.21 92.58
CA PRO A 1 -19.25 -34.35 93.19
C PRO A 1 -18.99 -33.12 92.31
N SER A 2 -18.99 -31.90 92.85
CA SER A 2 -18.88 -30.69 92.03
C SER A 2 -17.49 -30.61 91.37
N PRO A 3 -17.35 -30.04 90.15
CA PRO A 3 -16.05 -29.88 89.47
C PRO A 3 -15.02 -29.12 90.31
N HIS A 4 -15.52 -28.23 91.19
CA HIS A 4 -14.72 -27.38 92.06
C HIS A 4 -14.05 -28.17 93.21
N ASP A 5 -14.66 -29.26 93.66
CA ASP A 5 -14.12 -30.13 94.72
C ASP A 5 -12.99 -31.03 94.21
N ILE A 6 -13.04 -31.40 92.92
CA ILE A 6 -12.02 -32.21 92.26
C ILE A 6 -10.76 -31.37 92.00
N GLN A 7 -10.91 -30.10 91.60
CA GLN A 7 -9.79 -29.16 91.49
C GLN A 7 -9.12 -28.89 92.84
N LYS A 8 -9.91 -28.62 93.91
CA LYS A 8 -9.37 -28.44 95.26
C LYS A 8 -8.56 -29.64 95.76
N LYS A 9 -9.01 -30.88 95.46
CA LYS A 9 -8.26 -32.09 95.83
C LYS A 9 -6.95 -32.24 95.05
N LYS A 10 -6.94 -31.92 93.76
CA LYS A 10 -5.71 -31.96 92.94
C LYS A 10 -4.70 -30.90 93.38
N ASP A 11 -5.17 -29.68 93.69
CA ASP A 11 -4.30 -28.61 94.20
C ASP A 11 -3.76 -28.92 95.61
N ALA A 12 -4.58 -29.53 96.47
CA ALA A 12 -4.13 -30.00 97.78
C ALA A 12 -3.07 -31.11 97.67
N GLN A 13 -3.23 -32.06 96.73
CA GLN A 13 -2.20 -33.07 96.45
C GLN A 13 -0.92 -32.44 95.90
N ARG A 14 -1.02 -31.47 94.98
CA ARG A 14 0.15 -30.79 94.41
C ARG A 14 0.90 -29.98 95.48
N ARG A 15 0.18 -29.32 96.38
CA ARG A 15 0.75 -28.56 97.50
C ARG A 15 1.39 -29.47 98.55
N ALA A 16 0.81 -30.64 98.81
CA ALA A 16 1.39 -31.63 99.72
C ALA A 16 2.69 -32.23 99.17
N LEU A 17 2.74 -32.52 97.86
CA LEU A 17 3.97 -33.00 97.19
C LEU A 17 5.06 -31.92 97.16
N ALA A 18 4.71 -30.66 96.87
CA ALA A 18 5.66 -29.54 96.91
C ALA A 18 6.22 -29.31 98.32
N ARG A 19 5.39 -29.48 99.36
CA ARG A 19 5.85 -29.36 100.76
C ARG A 19 6.81 -30.48 101.15
N LYS A 20 6.59 -31.71 100.69
CA LYS A 20 7.53 -32.83 100.92
C LYS A 20 8.88 -32.58 100.26
N HIS A 21 8.90 -32.13 99.00
CA HIS A 21 10.14 -31.76 98.32
C HIS A 21 10.87 -30.60 99.02
N ALA A 22 10.15 -29.60 99.53
CA ALA A 22 10.77 -28.50 100.28
C ALA A 22 11.31 -28.95 101.66
N GLU A 23 10.64 -29.88 102.35
CA GLU A 23 11.16 -30.46 103.61
C GLU A 23 12.40 -31.34 103.36
N GLU A 24 12.52 -31.98 102.19
CA GLU A 24 13.72 -32.73 101.77
C GLU A 24 14.88 -31.81 101.38
N GLU A 25 14.64 -30.66 100.74
CA GLU A 25 15.67 -29.67 100.40
C GLU A 25 16.18 -28.84 101.59
N ILE A 26 15.38 -28.67 102.65
CA ILE A 26 15.75 -27.85 103.84
C ILE A 26 16.53 -28.66 104.88
N GLN A 27 16.59 -29.99 104.79
CA GLN A 27 17.44 -30.77 105.68
C GLN A 27 18.91 -30.68 105.22
N PRO A 28 19.82 -30.08 106.01
CA PRO A 28 21.25 -30.24 105.76
C PRO A 28 21.59 -31.71 106.02
N GLY A 29 21.62 -32.51 104.95
CA GLY A 29 21.87 -33.94 105.01
C GLY A 29 23.24 -34.19 105.61
N THR A 30 23.27 -34.78 106.81
CA THR A 30 24.48 -35.48 107.26
C THR A 30 24.67 -36.63 106.26
N PRO A 31 25.84 -36.76 105.60
CA PRO A 31 26.04 -37.77 104.57
C PRO A 31 25.75 -39.17 105.10
N GLU A 32 25.32 -40.09 104.23
CA GLU A 32 24.95 -41.44 104.65
C GLU A 32 26.14 -42.21 105.27
N PRO A 33 25.90 -43.09 106.26
CA PRO A 33 26.97 -43.90 106.86
C PRO A 33 27.61 -44.83 105.83
N VAL A 34 28.94 -44.92 105.86
CA VAL A 34 29.71 -45.86 105.02
C VAL A 34 29.33 -47.30 105.39
N GLU A 35 29.17 -48.17 104.37
CA GLU A 35 28.75 -49.56 104.53
C GLU A 35 29.56 -50.30 105.61
N GLY A 36 28.85 -50.87 106.60
CA GLY A 36 29.44 -51.60 107.73
C GLY A 36 29.69 -50.77 108.99
N ARG A 37 29.35 -49.48 109.02
CA ARG A 37 29.39 -48.63 110.24
C ARG A 37 28.05 -47.94 110.48
N GLN A 38 27.67 -47.79 111.75
CA GLN A 38 26.48 -47.04 112.16
C GLN A 38 26.91 -45.70 112.76
N HIS A 39 26.15 -44.64 112.50
CA HIS A 39 26.37 -43.35 113.15
C HIS A 39 25.96 -43.43 114.63
N VAL A 40 26.83 -42.93 115.50
CA VAL A 40 26.58 -42.79 116.94
C VAL A 40 26.42 -41.30 117.24
N TYR A 41 25.35 -40.95 117.95
CA TYR A 41 25.13 -39.59 118.42
C TYR A 41 26.11 -39.28 119.56
N VAL A 42 26.97 -38.30 119.34
CA VAL A 42 27.86 -37.74 120.37
C VAL A 42 27.14 -36.57 121.04
N GLN A 43 27.21 -36.45 122.37
CA GLN A 43 26.68 -35.29 123.09
C GLN A 43 27.46 -34.03 122.66
N THR A 44 26.85 -33.23 121.78
CA THR A 44 27.36 -31.91 121.36
C THR A 44 26.65 -30.76 122.06
N GLU A 45 25.87 -31.05 123.10
CA GLU A 45 25.29 -30.02 123.95
C GLU A 45 26.39 -29.38 124.81
N LEU A 46 26.26 -28.07 125.04
CA LEU A 46 27.22 -27.30 125.84
C LEU A 46 27.12 -27.70 127.32
N TYR A 47 27.86 -28.74 127.73
CA TYR A 47 27.96 -29.15 129.13
C TYR A 47 29.10 -28.38 129.81
N LEU A 48 28.76 -27.28 130.49
CA LEU A 48 29.69 -26.50 131.31
C LEU A 48 29.43 -26.80 132.79
N GLU A 49 30.41 -27.39 133.47
CA GLU A 49 30.43 -27.47 134.94
C GLU A 49 31.05 -26.18 135.50
N GLU A 50 30.30 -25.46 136.34
CA GLU A 50 30.86 -24.33 137.11
C GLU A 50 31.79 -24.86 138.21
N ILE A 51 33.09 -24.74 137.99
CA ILE A 51 34.11 -24.99 139.02
C ILE A 51 34.04 -23.83 140.02
N SER A 52 33.55 -24.09 141.23
CA SER A 52 33.32 -23.09 142.29
C SER A 52 34.47 -22.95 143.29
N ASP A 53 35.66 -23.49 142.95
CA ASP A 53 36.84 -23.41 143.80
C ASP A 53 37.64 -22.11 143.53
N ARG A 54 37.84 -21.29 144.56
CA ARG A 54 38.61 -20.04 144.44
C ARG A 54 40.10 -20.37 144.45
N LEU A 55 40.77 -20.13 143.33
CA LEU A 55 42.22 -20.25 143.22
C LEU A 55 42.92 -19.27 144.20
N ILE A 56 43.96 -19.75 144.86
CA ILE A 56 44.79 -18.97 145.80
C ILE A 56 45.57 -17.93 144.99
N GLU A 57 45.27 -16.65 145.22
CA GLU A 57 46.01 -15.54 144.63
C GLU A 57 47.37 -15.40 145.34
N VAL A 58 48.46 -15.44 144.58
CA VAL A 58 49.82 -15.19 145.05
C VAL A 58 50.30 -13.91 144.40
N ASP A 59 50.51 -12.86 145.20
CA ASP A 59 51.08 -11.60 144.74
C ASP A 59 52.55 -11.78 144.38
N GLY A 60 52.88 -11.54 143.11
CA GLY A 60 54.25 -11.45 142.62
C GLY A 60 54.60 -9.98 142.34
N GLU A 61 55.57 -9.44 143.05
CA GLU A 61 56.10 -8.10 142.78
C GLU A 61 57.03 -8.14 141.56
N CYS A 62 56.73 -7.34 140.53
CA CYS A 62 57.51 -7.26 139.29
C CYS A 62 58.54 -6.11 139.38
N GLN A 63 59.82 -6.42 139.16
CA GLN A 63 60.85 -5.42 138.90
C GLN A 63 60.78 -5.01 137.42
N THR A 64 60.33 -3.78 137.15
CA THR A 64 60.31 -3.18 135.81
C THR A 64 61.63 -2.48 135.50
N ASP A 65 62.38 -2.98 134.51
CA ASP A 65 63.51 -2.29 133.90
C ASP A 65 63.04 -1.22 132.89
N GLU A 66 63.85 -0.18 132.67
CA GLU A 66 63.56 0.91 131.73
C GLU A 66 63.47 0.42 130.27
N PHE A 67 62.39 0.78 129.59
CA PHE A 67 62.04 0.31 128.25
C PHE A 67 62.95 0.95 127.18
N LEU A 68 63.88 0.19 126.61
CA LEU A 68 64.61 0.58 125.40
C LEU A 68 63.85 0.09 124.15
N ASP A 69 63.68 0.96 123.15
CA ASP A 69 62.99 0.63 121.90
C ASP A 69 63.65 -0.55 121.17
N ARG A 70 62.94 -1.67 121.14
CA ARG A 70 63.34 -2.88 120.41
C ARG A 70 63.12 -2.65 118.90
N PRO A 71 64.08 -2.99 118.03
CA PRO A 71 63.83 -2.96 116.58
C PRO A 71 62.67 -3.90 116.23
N PRO A 72 61.86 -3.58 115.21
CA PRO A 72 60.70 -4.40 114.84
C PRO A 72 61.14 -5.83 114.53
N THR A 73 60.45 -6.80 115.11
CA THR A 73 60.76 -8.23 114.91
C THR A 73 60.65 -8.59 113.43
N PRO A 74 61.64 -9.30 112.85
CA PRO A 74 61.58 -9.73 111.47
C PRO A 74 60.35 -10.64 111.25
N LEU A 75 59.70 -10.47 110.09
CA LEU A 75 58.54 -11.26 109.70
C LEU A 75 58.92 -12.75 109.59
N PHE A 76 58.19 -13.61 110.29
CA PHE A 76 58.37 -15.06 110.23
C PHE A 76 57.79 -15.62 108.92
N ILE A 77 58.64 -16.20 108.08
CA ILE A 77 58.24 -16.94 106.88
C ILE A 77 58.40 -18.44 107.18
N PRO A 78 57.30 -19.23 107.24
CA PRO A 78 57.37 -20.67 107.47
C PRO A 78 58.18 -21.38 106.37
N ALA A 79 58.94 -22.41 106.73
CA ALA A 79 59.59 -23.27 105.76
C ALA A 79 58.53 -24.09 105.00
N LYS A 80 58.55 -24.04 103.66
CA LYS A 80 57.67 -24.87 102.83
C LYS A 80 57.93 -26.35 103.11
N THR A 81 56.90 -27.07 103.55
CA THR A 81 56.94 -28.52 103.77
C THR A 81 55.99 -29.19 102.78
N GLY A 82 56.56 -29.80 101.74
CA GLY A 82 55.87 -30.48 100.63
C GLY A 82 56.86 -30.80 99.51
N LYS A 83 56.56 -31.81 98.67
CA LYS A 83 57.32 -32.05 97.43
C LYS A 83 56.61 -31.33 96.29
N ASP A 84 57.27 -30.36 95.69
CA ASP A 84 56.74 -29.66 94.52
C ASP A 84 56.80 -30.60 93.30
N MET A 85 55.66 -30.81 92.64
CA MET A 85 55.57 -31.53 91.37
C MET A 85 54.89 -30.64 90.34
N ALA A 86 55.55 -30.42 89.21
CA ALA A 86 54.95 -29.79 88.05
C ALA A 86 54.44 -30.86 87.09
N THR A 87 53.21 -30.69 86.61
CA THR A 87 52.68 -31.44 85.47
C THR A 87 52.45 -30.41 84.37
N GLN A 88 53.00 -30.68 83.18
CA GLN A 88 52.88 -29.85 82.00
C GLN A 88 52.41 -30.74 80.85
N ILE A 89 51.44 -30.25 80.08
CA ILE A 89 51.01 -30.90 78.86
C ILE A 89 51.84 -30.32 77.72
N GLU A 90 52.50 -31.19 76.97
CA GLU A 90 53.35 -30.79 75.85
C GLU A 90 52.52 -30.55 74.58
N GLU A 91 53.08 -29.79 73.63
CA GLU A 91 52.43 -29.53 72.35
C GLU A 91 52.14 -30.84 71.60
N GLY A 92 50.86 -31.12 71.34
CA GLY A 92 50.40 -32.31 70.62
C GLY A 92 49.92 -33.48 71.50
N GLU A 93 50.05 -33.41 72.83
CA GLU A 93 49.63 -34.51 73.73
C GLU A 93 48.10 -34.68 73.82
N LEU A 94 47.33 -33.62 73.56
CA LEU A 94 45.86 -33.59 73.58
C LEU A 94 45.22 -33.58 72.18
N PHE A 95 46.01 -33.68 71.11
CA PHE A 95 45.49 -33.55 69.75
C PHE A 95 44.72 -34.81 69.33
N ASP A 96 43.42 -34.66 69.05
CA ASP A 96 42.58 -35.69 68.44
C ASP A 96 42.28 -35.34 66.98
N PHE A 97 42.92 -36.06 66.07
CA PHE A 97 42.77 -35.84 64.63
C PHE A 97 41.31 -35.94 64.17
N ASP A 98 40.55 -36.89 64.70
CA ASP A 98 39.18 -37.16 64.25
C ASP A 98 38.21 -36.06 64.69
N VAL A 99 38.56 -35.26 65.69
CA VAL A 99 37.79 -34.09 66.12
C VAL A 99 38.22 -32.85 65.34
N GLU A 100 39.53 -32.63 65.22
CA GLU A 100 40.08 -31.40 64.64
C GLU A 100 39.96 -31.34 63.11
N VAL A 101 39.91 -32.49 62.41
CA VAL A 101 39.78 -32.52 60.95
C VAL A 101 38.35 -32.27 60.46
N LYS A 102 37.34 -32.50 61.30
CA LYS A 102 35.91 -32.35 60.95
C LYS A 102 35.56 -30.96 60.39
N PRO A 103 35.89 -29.83 61.04
CA PRO A 103 35.57 -28.51 60.49
C PRO A 103 36.26 -28.22 59.16
N ILE A 104 37.48 -28.74 58.96
CA ILE A 104 38.23 -28.58 57.70
C ILE A 104 37.53 -29.35 56.58
N LEU A 105 37.15 -30.60 56.83
CA LEU A 105 36.44 -31.44 55.86
C LEU A 105 35.05 -30.89 55.55
N GLU A 106 34.31 -30.41 56.55
CA GLU A 106 32.99 -29.83 56.34
C GLU A 106 33.05 -28.61 55.41
N VAL A 107 34.01 -27.71 55.63
CA VAL A 107 34.20 -26.54 54.77
C VAL A 107 34.67 -26.94 53.38
N LEU A 108 35.57 -27.91 53.25
CA LEU A 108 36.05 -28.37 51.95
C LEU A 108 34.93 -29.03 51.15
N ILE A 109 34.21 -29.98 51.74
CA ILE A 109 33.10 -30.68 51.09
C ILE A 109 31.99 -29.67 50.75
N GLY A 110 31.61 -28.82 51.70
CA GLY A 110 30.60 -27.78 51.48
C GLY A 110 30.92 -26.88 50.30
N LYS A 111 32.15 -26.32 50.26
CA LYS A 111 32.57 -25.46 49.16
C LYS A 111 32.68 -26.19 47.83
N THR A 112 33.19 -27.42 47.82
CA THR A 112 33.31 -28.19 46.57
C THR A 112 31.94 -28.53 45.97
N VAL A 113 30.97 -28.89 46.81
CA VAL A 113 29.61 -29.20 46.36
C VAL A 113 28.87 -27.94 45.93
N GLU A 114 29.00 -26.84 46.69
CA GLU A 114 28.39 -25.55 46.35
C GLU A 114 28.94 -25.01 45.02
N GLN A 115 30.26 -25.03 44.85
CA GLN A 115 30.91 -24.61 43.60
C GLN A 115 30.46 -25.49 42.43
N ALA A 116 30.47 -26.81 42.58
CA ALA A 116 30.03 -27.72 41.51
C ALA A 116 28.55 -27.50 41.14
N LEU A 117 27.68 -27.22 42.12
CA LEU A 117 26.28 -26.93 41.84
C LEU A 117 26.11 -25.63 41.05
N LEU A 118 26.83 -24.57 41.43
CA LEU A 118 26.78 -23.29 40.72
C LEU A 118 27.29 -23.42 39.28
N GLU A 119 28.41 -24.12 39.08
CA GLU A 119 28.97 -24.36 37.75
C GLU A 119 27.98 -25.11 36.84
N VAL A 120 27.35 -26.18 37.34
CA VAL A 120 26.36 -26.95 36.56
C VAL A 120 25.12 -26.09 36.24
N MET A 121 24.64 -25.28 37.19
CA MET A 121 23.52 -24.39 36.94
C MET A 121 23.85 -23.34 35.87
N GLU A 122 25.04 -22.74 35.92
CA GLU A 122 25.50 -21.78 34.91
C GLU A 122 25.63 -22.43 33.52
N GLU A 123 26.17 -23.65 33.44
CA GLU A 123 26.28 -24.39 32.18
C GLU A 123 24.90 -24.70 31.56
N GLU A 124 23.93 -25.13 32.36
CA GLU A 124 22.57 -25.39 31.90
C GLU A 124 21.88 -24.11 31.43
N GLU A 125 22.03 -23.00 32.16
CA GLU A 125 21.48 -21.70 31.76
C GLU A 125 22.07 -21.22 30.43
N LEU A 126 23.40 -21.31 30.26
CA LEU A 126 24.07 -20.96 29.01
C LEU A 126 23.60 -21.86 27.85
N ALA A 127 23.45 -23.16 28.08
CA ALA A 127 22.95 -24.10 27.08
C ALA A 127 21.51 -23.74 26.64
N HIS A 128 20.64 -23.38 27.58
CA HIS A 128 19.29 -22.92 27.30
C HIS A 128 19.26 -21.60 26.51
N LEU A 129 20.09 -20.63 26.88
CA LEU A 129 20.20 -19.36 26.16
C LEU A 129 20.67 -19.57 24.71
N TRP A 130 21.70 -20.41 24.50
CA TRP A 130 22.17 -20.74 23.16
C TRP A 130 21.14 -21.50 22.34
N ALA A 131 20.44 -22.47 22.93
CA ALA A 131 19.36 -23.18 22.25
C ALA A 131 18.26 -22.21 21.80
N ARG A 132 17.84 -21.29 22.68
CA ARG A 132 16.87 -20.24 22.36
C ARG A 132 17.37 -19.32 21.25
N GLN A 133 18.64 -18.90 21.30
CA GLN A 133 19.22 -18.03 20.28
C GLN A 133 19.25 -18.71 18.92
N ARG A 134 19.67 -19.99 18.85
CA ARG A 134 19.69 -20.77 17.60
C ARG A 134 18.29 -20.90 17.01
N ALA A 135 17.31 -21.31 17.82
CA ALA A 135 15.92 -21.42 17.37
C ALA A 135 15.36 -20.08 16.85
N PHE A 136 15.69 -18.96 17.51
CA PHE A 136 15.28 -17.64 17.05
C PHE A 136 15.95 -17.25 15.72
N VAL A 137 17.24 -17.52 15.56
CA VAL A 137 17.97 -17.24 14.33
C VAL A 137 17.45 -18.09 13.17
N GLU A 138 17.18 -19.37 13.41
CA GLU A 138 16.58 -20.27 12.43
C GLU A 138 15.21 -19.76 11.96
N LEU A 139 14.32 -19.41 12.89
CA LEU A 139 13.01 -18.84 12.57
C LEU A 139 13.15 -17.54 11.78
N ARG A 140 13.99 -16.61 12.25
CA ARG A 140 14.22 -15.33 11.57
C ARG A 140 14.77 -15.51 10.16
N ASN A 141 15.68 -16.46 9.96
CA ASN A 141 16.24 -16.74 8.65
C ASN A 141 15.19 -17.35 7.71
N ALA A 142 14.32 -18.22 8.21
CA ALA A 142 13.20 -18.77 7.46
C ALA A 142 12.20 -17.68 7.05
N GLU A 143 11.79 -16.83 8.01
CA GLU A 143 10.90 -15.69 7.75
C GLU A 143 11.51 -14.73 6.72
N PHE A 144 12.80 -14.44 6.84
CA PHE A 144 13.49 -13.55 5.91
C PHE A 144 13.53 -14.13 4.48
N ALA A 145 13.78 -15.44 4.34
CA ALA A 145 13.75 -16.11 3.04
C ALA A 145 12.34 -16.09 2.41
N GLU A 146 11.28 -16.27 3.22
CA GLU A 146 9.90 -16.17 2.73
C GLU A 146 9.55 -14.75 2.28
N LEU A 147 9.94 -13.73 3.05
CA LEU A 147 9.72 -12.34 2.69
C LEU A 147 10.40 -11.98 1.38
N GLN A 148 11.66 -12.40 1.18
CA GLN A 148 12.37 -12.19 -0.09
C GLN A 148 11.63 -12.85 -1.26
N ARG A 149 11.14 -14.08 -1.08
CA ARG A 149 10.37 -14.78 -2.11
C ARG A 149 9.09 -14.02 -2.48
N LEU A 150 8.37 -13.50 -1.48
CA LEU A 150 7.13 -12.73 -1.70
C LEU A 150 7.40 -11.37 -2.34
N GLU A 151 8.46 -10.68 -1.93
CA GLU A 151 8.86 -9.39 -2.50
C GLU A 151 9.21 -9.51 -3.99
N GLU A 152 9.92 -10.57 -4.38
CA GLU A 152 10.22 -10.83 -5.78
C GLU A 152 8.96 -11.14 -6.61
N GLN A 153 8.02 -11.90 -6.05
CA GLN A 153 6.73 -12.16 -6.70
C GLN A 153 5.93 -10.86 -6.87
N ASP A 154 5.85 -10.04 -5.83
CA ASP A 154 5.19 -8.73 -5.87
C ASP A 154 5.85 -7.78 -6.87
N ARG A 155 7.19 -7.81 -6.97
CA ARG A 155 7.93 -7.04 -7.98
C ARG A 155 7.50 -7.44 -9.39
N ARG A 156 7.48 -8.74 -9.69
CA ARG A 156 7.06 -9.27 -11.01
C ARG A 156 5.61 -8.89 -11.34
N ILE A 157 4.69 -9.06 -10.38
CA ILE A 157 3.28 -8.72 -10.56
C ILE A 157 3.11 -7.21 -10.78
N ARG A 158 3.85 -6.39 -10.04
CA ARG A 158 3.81 -4.92 -10.17
C ARG A 158 4.30 -4.48 -11.54
N GLU A 159 5.44 -5.01 -12.00
CA GLU A 159 5.98 -4.74 -13.34
C GLU A 159 5.00 -5.14 -14.44
N GLU A 160 4.39 -6.33 -14.34
CA GLU A 160 3.39 -6.78 -15.30
C GLU A 160 2.14 -5.89 -15.29
N LYS A 161 1.65 -5.52 -14.09
CA LYS A 161 0.49 -4.63 -13.94
C LYS A 161 0.74 -3.25 -14.54
N GLU A 162 1.94 -2.69 -14.34
CA GLU A 162 2.34 -1.43 -14.96
C GLU A 162 2.40 -1.56 -16.49
N ARG A 163 2.99 -2.64 -17.03
CA ARG A 163 3.03 -2.88 -18.47
C ARG A 163 1.62 -2.96 -19.07
N ARG A 164 0.73 -3.76 -18.47
CA ARG A 164 -0.67 -3.89 -18.90
C ARG A 164 -1.42 -2.55 -18.80
N ARG A 165 -1.14 -1.73 -17.78
CA ARG A 165 -1.75 -0.39 -17.64
C ARG A 165 -1.32 0.54 -18.77
N LEU A 166 -0.03 0.57 -19.11
CA LEU A 166 0.49 1.38 -20.21
C LEU A 166 -0.12 0.96 -21.54
N GLU A 167 -0.13 -0.35 -21.83
CA GLU A 167 -0.76 -0.89 -23.05
C GLU A 167 -2.26 -0.52 -23.14
N HIS A 168 -2.99 -0.62 -22.02
CA HIS A 168 -4.41 -0.27 -21.99
C HIS A 168 -4.63 1.24 -22.21
N LEU A 169 -3.80 2.09 -21.61
CA LEU A 169 -3.88 3.54 -21.77
C LEU A 169 -3.63 3.96 -23.22
N GLU A 170 -2.66 3.34 -23.89
CA GLU A 170 -2.41 3.57 -25.31
C GLU A 170 -3.58 3.11 -26.19
N LYS A 171 -4.14 1.93 -25.92
CA LYS A 171 -5.33 1.42 -26.63
C LYS A 171 -6.50 2.38 -26.47
N LEU A 172 -6.75 2.87 -25.25
CA LEU A 172 -7.83 3.80 -24.96
C LEU A 172 -7.62 5.16 -25.62
N ARG A 173 -6.38 5.65 -25.69
CA ARG A 173 -6.03 6.86 -26.45
C ARG A 173 -6.35 6.69 -27.94
N LYS A 174 -5.88 5.60 -28.55
CA LYS A 174 -6.16 5.28 -29.96
C LYS A 174 -7.66 5.15 -30.22
N GLN A 175 -8.40 4.50 -29.31
CA GLN A 175 -9.85 4.41 -29.40
C GLN A 175 -10.50 5.78 -29.39
N LYS A 176 -10.14 6.68 -28.45
CA LYS A 176 -10.66 8.06 -28.43
C LYS A 176 -10.40 8.78 -29.76
N GLU A 177 -9.16 8.77 -30.24
CA GLU A 177 -8.79 9.39 -31.52
C GLU A 177 -9.60 8.80 -32.69
N THR A 178 -9.81 7.48 -32.73
CA THR A 178 -10.64 6.85 -33.77
C THR A 178 -12.11 7.24 -33.66
N THR A 179 -12.68 7.29 -32.44
CA THR A 179 -14.08 7.69 -32.24
C THR A 179 -14.32 9.13 -32.66
N GLU A 180 -13.38 10.03 -32.35
CA GLU A 180 -13.43 11.43 -32.77
C GLU A 180 -13.35 11.57 -34.29
N LYS A 181 -12.44 10.83 -34.95
CA LYS A 181 -12.34 10.81 -36.41
C LYS A 181 -13.62 10.29 -37.07
N ILE A 182 -14.22 9.23 -36.52
CA ILE A 182 -15.47 8.66 -37.02
C ILE A 182 -16.62 9.66 -36.83
N ALA A 183 -16.71 10.30 -35.66
CA ALA A 183 -17.71 11.31 -35.36
C ALA A 183 -17.58 12.53 -36.29
N ALA A 184 -16.36 13.04 -36.49
CA ALA A 184 -16.08 14.14 -37.41
C ALA A 184 -16.45 13.78 -38.86
N ARG A 185 -16.11 12.56 -39.31
CA ARG A 185 -16.49 12.06 -40.64
C ARG A 185 -18.02 11.97 -40.79
N ALA A 186 -18.71 11.42 -39.80
CA ALA A 186 -20.16 11.29 -39.82
C ALA A 186 -20.84 12.68 -39.83
N PHE A 187 -20.34 13.61 -39.02
CA PHE A 187 -20.80 15.00 -38.98
C PHE A 187 -20.59 15.69 -40.34
N ALA A 188 -19.40 15.61 -40.91
CA ALA A 188 -19.08 16.20 -42.21
C ALA A 188 -19.96 15.63 -43.32
N LYS A 189 -20.18 14.30 -43.36
CA LYS A 189 -21.07 13.67 -44.35
C LYS A 189 -22.50 14.18 -44.23
N ARG A 190 -23.05 14.24 -43.01
CA ARG A 190 -24.41 14.73 -42.79
C ARG A 190 -24.53 16.21 -43.16
N TYR A 191 -23.56 17.04 -42.75
CA TYR A 191 -23.55 18.45 -43.06
C TYR A 191 -23.43 18.72 -44.57
N LEU A 192 -22.54 18.00 -45.27
CA LEU A 192 -22.37 18.12 -46.72
C LEU A 192 -23.58 17.61 -47.50
N ALA A 193 -24.24 16.56 -47.03
CA ALA A 193 -25.44 16.03 -47.65
C ALA A 193 -26.57 17.07 -47.71
N ASP A 194 -26.70 17.91 -46.68
CA ASP A 194 -27.71 18.98 -46.63
C ASP A 194 -27.22 20.28 -47.31
N LEU A 195 -25.93 20.61 -47.16
CA LEU A 195 -25.35 21.85 -47.69
C LEU A 195 -25.22 21.83 -49.21
N ILE A 196 -24.77 20.72 -49.81
CA ILE A 196 -24.54 20.64 -51.26
C ILE A 196 -25.84 20.93 -52.03
N PRO A 197 -26.97 20.22 -51.81
CA PRO A 197 -28.21 20.51 -52.52
C PRO A 197 -28.68 21.96 -52.28
N SER A 198 -28.61 22.45 -51.05
CA SER A 198 -29.01 23.83 -50.71
C SER A 198 -28.20 24.88 -51.48
N VAL A 199 -26.87 24.76 -51.51
CA VAL A 199 -26.01 25.70 -52.25
C VAL A 199 -26.24 25.57 -53.76
N PHE A 200 -26.37 24.35 -54.29
CA PHE A 200 -26.65 24.14 -55.71
C PHE A 200 -28.01 24.72 -56.12
N SER A 201 -29.07 24.52 -55.32
CA SER A 201 -30.38 25.15 -55.56
C SER A 201 -30.28 26.67 -55.53
N ASN A 202 -29.61 27.25 -54.52
CA ASN A 202 -29.40 28.71 -54.45
C ASN A 202 -28.59 29.24 -55.66
N LEU A 203 -27.58 28.51 -56.13
CA LEU A 203 -26.81 28.91 -57.32
C LEU A 203 -27.62 28.78 -58.62
N TYR A 204 -28.51 27.78 -58.68
CA TYR A 204 -29.44 27.57 -59.79
C TYR A 204 -30.48 28.70 -59.83
N ASP A 205 -31.09 29.01 -58.68
CA ASP A 205 -32.08 30.09 -58.54
C ASP A 205 -31.48 31.48 -58.79
N SER A 206 -30.20 31.68 -58.47
CA SER A 206 -29.47 32.93 -58.80
C SER A 206 -29.00 33.00 -60.26
N GLY A 207 -29.31 31.99 -61.08
CA GLY A 207 -29.03 31.98 -62.52
C GLY A 207 -27.55 31.82 -62.86
N PHE A 208 -26.73 31.29 -61.94
CA PHE A 208 -25.31 31.06 -62.18
C PHE A 208 -25.08 29.82 -63.05
N PHE A 209 -25.92 28.79 -62.90
CA PHE A 209 -26.00 27.67 -63.83
C PHE A 209 -26.96 28.02 -64.97
N TYR A 210 -26.45 28.05 -66.19
CA TYR A 210 -27.22 28.30 -67.41
C TYR A 210 -26.95 27.19 -68.42
N ASP A 211 -27.94 26.87 -69.25
CA ASP A 211 -27.73 25.99 -70.38
C ASP A 211 -26.86 26.74 -71.43
N PRO A 212 -25.68 26.22 -71.81
CA PRO A 212 -24.83 26.84 -72.83
C PRO A 212 -25.58 27.03 -74.15
N ILE A 213 -26.55 26.19 -74.47
CA ILE A 213 -27.35 26.29 -75.70
C ILE A 213 -28.30 27.47 -75.62
N GLU A 214 -29.06 27.59 -74.52
CA GLU A 214 -29.96 28.74 -74.31
C GLU A 214 -29.18 30.06 -74.32
N ARG A 215 -28.02 30.09 -73.68
CA ARG A 215 -27.16 31.28 -73.65
C ARG A 215 -26.60 31.63 -75.02
N ASP A 216 -26.19 30.66 -75.81
CA ASP A 216 -25.73 30.87 -77.18
C ASP A 216 -26.86 31.34 -78.10
N ILE A 217 -28.09 30.84 -77.89
CA ILE A 217 -29.26 31.33 -78.61
C ILE A 217 -29.54 32.80 -78.24
N GLU A 218 -29.57 33.12 -76.95
CA GLU A 218 -29.82 34.49 -76.48
C GLU A 218 -28.75 35.49 -76.92
N THR A 219 -27.47 35.10 -76.86
CA THR A 219 -26.35 36.03 -77.06
C THR A 219 -25.85 36.11 -78.51
N LYS A 220 -26.00 35.04 -79.29
CA LYS A 220 -25.50 34.99 -80.68
C LYS A 220 -26.63 34.90 -81.69
N PHE A 221 -27.56 33.95 -81.52
CA PHE A 221 -28.60 33.70 -82.52
C PHE A 221 -29.66 34.79 -82.57
N LEU A 222 -30.23 35.20 -81.43
CA LEU A 222 -31.26 36.25 -81.41
C LEU A 222 -30.73 37.59 -81.96
N PRO A 223 -29.53 38.09 -81.59
CA PRO A 223 -29.00 39.30 -82.19
C PRO A 223 -28.75 39.16 -83.69
N TRP A 224 -28.22 38.02 -84.15
CA TRP A 224 -28.05 37.74 -85.57
C TRP A 224 -29.39 37.74 -86.31
N LEU A 225 -30.40 37.03 -85.80
CA LEU A 225 -31.74 36.98 -86.39
C LEU A 225 -32.38 38.38 -86.44
N MET A 226 -32.28 39.14 -85.35
CA MET A 226 -32.80 40.51 -85.30
C MET A 226 -32.07 41.42 -86.30
N SER A 227 -30.77 41.24 -86.51
CA SER A 227 -30.01 41.99 -87.51
C SER A 227 -30.41 41.65 -88.96
N GLU A 228 -30.66 40.37 -89.25
CA GLU A 228 -31.12 39.93 -90.58
C GLU A 228 -32.56 40.42 -90.85
N VAL A 229 -33.44 40.34 -89.85
CA VAL A 229 -34.80 40.91 -89.93
C VAL A 229 -34.73 42.41 -90.18
N GLU A 230 -33.86 43.14 -89.47
CA GLU A 230 -33.64 44.57 -89.70
C GLU A 230 -33.14 44.85 -91.14
N GLU A 231 -32.20 44.07 -91.66
CA GLU A 231 -31.71 44.22 -93.04
C GLU A 231 -32.83 43.99 -94.07
N THR A 232 -33.66 42.95 -93.89
CA THR A 232 -34.80 42.71 -94.78
C THR A 232 -35.86 43.81 -94.69
N LEU A 233 -36.08 44.37 -93.50
CA LEU A 233 -36.99 45.50 -93.31
C LEU A 233 -36.44 46.75 -93.98
N GLN A 234 -35.14 47.03 -93.85
CA GLN A 234 -34.46 48.13 -94.53
C GLN A 234 -34.52 48.00 -96.05
N LYS A 235 -34.31 46.79 -96.61
CA LYS A 235 -34.51 46.51 -98.04
C LYS A 235 -35.95 46.79 -98.48
N LYS A 236 -36.96 46.40 -97.67
CA LYS A 236 -38.38 46.70 -97.94
C LYS A 236 -38.70 48.19 -97.84
N VAL A 237 -38.14 48.90 -96.86
CA VAL A 237 -38.30 50.36 -96.72
C VAL A 237 -37.64 51.07 -97.89
N LEU A 238 -36.42 50.71 -98.25
CA LEU A 238 -35.72 51.23 -99.43
C LEU A 238 -36.54 50.97 -100.70
N GLY A 239 -37.03 49.74 -100.89
CA GLY A 239 -37.90 49.38 -102.01
C GLY A 239 -39.17 50.24 -102.08
N ARG A 240 -39.83 50.49 -100.94
CA ARG A 240 -40.97 51.42 -100.85
C ARG A 240 -40.57 52.86 -101.17
N THR A 241 -39.43 53.32 -100.67
CA THR A 241 -38.94 54.69 -100.90
C THR A 241 -38.59 54.92 -102.36
N VAL A 242 -37.94 53.95 -103.01
CA VAL A 242 -37.64 53.98 -104.44
C VAL A 242 -38.92 53.92 -105.26
N LEU A 243 -39.87 53.06 -104.90
CA LEU A 243 -41.19 53.01 -105.54
C LEU A 243 -41.93 54.35 -105.42
N ASP A 244 -41.96 54.96 -104.23
CA ASP A 244 -42.56 56.27 -104.00
C ASP A 244 -41.87 57.38 -104.81
N SER A 245 -40.53 57.32 -104.93
CA SER A 245 -39.78 58.24 -105.79
C SER A 245 -40.09 58.05 -107.27
N LEU A 246 -40.23 56.80 -107.73
CA LEU A 246 -40.60 56.48 -109.11
C LEU A 246 -42.02 56.95 -109.40
N ILE A 247 -42.97 56.70 -108.49
CA ILE A 247 -44.34 57.23 -108.57
C ILE A 247 -44.30 58.76 -108.68
N ARG A 248 -43.50 59.45 -107.85
CA ARG A 248 -43.34 60.90 -107.92
C ARG A 248 -42.83 61.38 -109.29
N THR A 249 -41.76 60.76 -109.82
CA THR A 249 -41.22 61.12 -111.14
C THR A 249 -42.20 60.83 -112.29
N VAL A 250 -42.97 59.74 -112.23
CA VAL A 250 -44.00 59.43 -113.23
C VAL A 250 -45.14 60.45 -113.16
N VAL A 251 -45.53 60.87 -111.95
CA VAL A 251 -46.53 61.93 -111.76
C VAL A 251 -46.02 63.28 -112.28
N GLU A 252 -44.77 63.65 -111.99
CA GLU A 252 -44.13 64.88 -112.51
C GLU A 252 -44.02 64.86 -114.05
N ASN A 253 -43.53 63.76 -114.64
CA ASN A 253 -43.45 63.59 -116.09
C ASN A 253 -44.84 63.63 -116.76
N ARG A 254 -45.88 63.09 -116.12
CA ARG A 254 -47.27 63.21 -116.59
C ARG A 254 -47.76 64.66 -116.49
N LEU A 255 -47.43 65.38 -115.42
CA LEU A 255 -47.74 66.79 -115.24
C LEU A 255 -47.05 67.66 -116.32
N ASP A 256 -45.79 67.39 -116.62
CA ASP A 256 -45.03 68.03 -117.71
C ASP A 256 -45.56 67.67 -119.10
N ALA A 257 -45.98 66.42 -119.31
CA ALA A 257 -46.61 65.97 -120.55
C ALA A 257 -47.99 66.63 -120.75
N PHE A 258 -48.77 66.82 -119.68
CA PHE A 258 -50.01 67.60 -119.73
C PHE A 258 -49.73 69.09 -119.97
N GLY A 259 -48.66 69.65 -119.41
CA GLY A 259 -48.20 71.02 -119.72
C GLY A 259 -47.83 71.19 -121.20
N ARG A 260 -47.24 70.16 -121.83
CA ARG A 260 -46.86 70.15 -123.26
C ARG A 260 -48.01 69.80 -124.22
N GLN A 261 -49.11 69.21 -123.74
CA GLN A 261 -50.27 68.85 -124.58
C GLN A 261 -51.24 70.02 -124.88
N THR A 262 -50.91 71.26 -124.48
CA THR A 262 -51.68 72.47 -124.87
C THR A 262 -51.21 73.06 -126.22
N GLU A 263 -50.15 72.53 -126.84
CA GLU A 263 -49.76 72.85 -128.22
C GLU A 263 -49.61 71.55 -129.07
N ALA A 264 -50.69 71.26 -129.81
CA ALA A 264 -51.03 70.26 -130.83
C ALA A 264 -49.92 69.63 -131.76
N PRO A 265 -50.24 68.72 -132.73
CA PRO A 265 -50.99 67.43 -132.70
C PRO A 265 -50.42 66.29 -133.61
N ALA A 266 -51.02 65.08 -133.51
CA ALA A 266 -51.28 64.00 -134.51
C ALA A 266 -50.14 63.18 -135.21
N GLU A 267 -50.17 61.84 -135.03
CA GLU A 267 -50.36 60.77 -136.07
C GLU A 267 -49.94 59.34 -135.55
N GLU A 268 -50.77 58.33 -135.81
CA GLU A 268 -50.44 56.88 -135.83
C GLU A 268 -50.37 56.41 -137.33
N PRO A 269 -50.17 55.11 -137.75
CA PRO A 269 -49.94 53.82 -137.05
C PRO A 269 -48.93 52.82 -137.73
N GLY A 270 -48.71 51.63 -137.12
CA GLY A 270 -48.46 50.36 -137.87
C GLY A 270 -47.41 49.35 -137.31
N PRO A 271 -47.54 48.00 -137.54
CA PRO A 271 -47.39 46.94 -136.51
C PRO A 271 -46.45 45.74 -136.86
N THR A 272 -46.59 44.60 -136.13
CA THR A 272 -46.03 43.20 -136.26
C THR A 272 -44.93 42.85 -135.23
N ASP A 273 -44.80 41.66 -134.61
CA ASP A 273 -45.55 40.39 -134.57
C ASP A 273 -45.05 39.52 -133.37
N ALA A 274 -45.73 38.39 -133.14
CA ALA A 274 -45.22 37.14 -132.53
C ALA A 274 -45.24 36.93 -130.99
N ALA A 275 -46.34 36.29 -130.54
CA ALA A 275 -46.36 35.23 -129.50
C ALA A 275 -45.78 33.90 -130.08
N PRO A 276 -45.64 32.72 -129.39
CA PRO A 276 -46.40 32.24 -128.21
C PRO A 276 -45.74 31.24 -127.20
N GLN A 277 -46.38 31.04 -126.03
CA GLN A 277 -46.78 29.80 -125.27
C GLN A 277 -45.79 28.60 -125.07
N VAL A 278 -45.89 27.63 -124.13
CA VAL A 278 -46.68 27.18 -122.94
C VAL A 278 -45.98 25.87 -122.47
N SER A 279 -46.03 25.52 -121.18
CA SER A 279 -46.15 24.15 -120.59
C SER A 279 -45.54 24.15 -119.19
N GLY A 280 -46.02 23.44 -118.18
CA GLY A 280 -47.14 22.53 -118.01
C GLY A 280 -47.10 22.06 -116.53
N GLU A 281 -48.28 21.81 -115.96
CA GLU A 281 -48.50 21.37 -114.58
C GLU A 281 -48.14 19.88 -114.39
N THR A 282 -47.94 19.44 -113.14
CA THR A 282 -48.71 18.32 -112.53
C THR A 282 -48.40 18.12 -111.03
N HIS A 283 -49.48 18.07 -110.25
CA HIS A 283 -49.82 17.23 -109.07
C HIS A 283 -48.85 17.06 -107.87
N ALA A 284 -49.29 16.85 -106.62
CA ALA A 284 -50.56 16.90 -105.88
C ALA A 284 -50.23 16.61 -104.38
N ALA A 285 -51.08 17.10 -103.47
CA ALA A 285 -51.43 16.72 -102.06
C ALA A 285 -50.44 15.86 -101.22
N ASP A 286 -50.25 16.02 -99.91
CA ASP A 286 -51.21 16.29 -98.82
C ASP A 286 -50.43 16.55 -97.50
N GLN A 287 -51.05 17.22 -96.52
CA GLN A 287 -50.61 17.36 -95.11
C GLN A 287 -51.23 16.21 -94.25
N PRO A 288 -51.25 16.14 -92.88
CA PRO A 288 -50.59 16.93 -91.80
C PRO A 288 -50.07 16.12 -90.54
N VAL A 289 -49.40 16.84 -89.61
CA VAL A 289 -49.59 16.90 -88.10
C VAL A 289 -49.13 15.78 -87.11
N THR A 290 -48.11 16.16 -86.30
CA THR A 290 -47.84 16.10 -84.82
C THR A 290 -47.87 14.85 -83.91
N GLU A 291 -46.92 14.88 -82.94
CA GLU A 291 -46.92 14.48 -81.50
C GLU A 291 -45.72 13.55 -81.16
N LYS A 292 -44.70 14.00 -80.41
CA LYS A 292 -44.51 14.17 -78.94
C LYS A 292 -43.97 12.92 -78.21
N GLU A 293 -42.92 13.16 -77.41
CA GLU A 293 -42.52 12.50 -76.13
C GLU A 293 -42.19 10.98 -76.18
N GLU A 294 -41.30 10.36 -75.41
CA GLU A 294 -40.37 10.69 -74.31
C GLU A 294 -39.44 9.46 -74.13
N THR A 295 -38.28 9.65 -73.47
CA THR A 295 -37.49 8.76 -72.57
C THR A 295 -37.60 7.21 -72.67
N ASP A 296 -36.54 6.40 -72.51
CA ASP A 296 -35.64 6.37 -71.34
C ASP A 296 -34.40 5.45 -71.57
N GLN A 297 -33.34 5.71 -70.80
CA GLN A 297 -32.07 4.97 -70.70
C GLN A 297 -32.24 3.70 -69.78
N PRO A 298 -31.21 3.00 -69.22
CA PRO A 298 -29.75 3.15 -69.33
C PRO A 298 -28.89 1.85 -69.38
N VAL A 299 -27.61 2.10 -69.61
CA VAL A 299 -26.45 1.26 -69.29
C VAL A 299 -25.98 1.65 -67.87
N ALA A 300 -25.77 0.65 -67.00
CA ALA A 300 -25.15 0.74 -65.68
C ALA A 300 -23.70 0.19 -65.77
N GLU A 301 -22.71 0.44 -64.91
CA GLU A 301 -22.37 1.41 -63.85
C GLU A 301 -20.92 0.98 -63.44
N GLU A 302 -20.10 1.90 -62.90
CA GLU A 302 -18.69 1.65 -62.54
C GLU A 302 -18.43 1.84 -61.03
N GLN A 303 -17.59 0.95 -60.44
CA GLN A 303 -16.74 1.05 -59.20
C GLN A 303 -17.37 0.90 -57.79
N PRO A 304 -16.61 0.77 -56.65
CA PRO A 304 -15.47 -0.10 -56.26
C PRO A 304 -15.54 -0.75 -54.81
N ALA A 305 -14.58 -1.65 -54.51
CA ALA A 305 -13.87 -2.00 -53.23
C ALA A 305 -14.53 -2.65 -51.95
N ASP A 306 -14.05 -3.88 -51.63
CA ASP A 306 -13.52 -4.50 -50.36
C ASP A 306 -14.23 -4.35 -48.97
N PRO A 307 -14.24 -5.41 -48.09
CA PRO A 307 -13.04 -5.76 -47.28
C PRO A 307 -12.85 -7.22 -46.71
N ILE A 308 -11.56 -7.52 -46.38
CA ILE A 308 -10.99 -8.37 -45.28
C ILE A 308 -11.25 -9.89 -45.24
N SER A 309 -10.17 -10.68 -45.32
CA SER A 309 -9.93 -11.84 -44.43
C SER A 309 -8.43 -12.06 -44.22
N SER A 310 -8.08 -12.17 -42.95
CA SER A 310 -6.77 -12.46 -42.38
C SER A 310 -6.72 -13.91 -41.92
N GLN A 311 -5.64 -14.65 -42.21
CA GLN A 311 -4.96 -15.56 -41.28
C GLN A 311 -3.84 -16.31 -42.01
N LEU A 312 -2.62 -16.09 -41.52
CA LEU A 312 -1.43 -16.89 -41.76
C LEU A 312 -1.45 -18.06 -40.78
N GLU A 313 -1.30 -19.28 -41.28
CA GLU A 313 -1.11 -20.48 -40.47
C GLU A 313 0.31 -20.53 -39.91
N GLU A 314 0.38 -20.66 -38.58
CA GLU A 314 1.59 -20.93 -37.80
C GLU A 314 2.09 -22.36 -38.07
N LYS A 315 3.41 -22.49 -38.20
CA LYS A 315 4.13 -23.77 -38.14
C LYS A 315 4.45 -24.10 -36.69
N ASP A 316 3.85 -25.18 -36.20
CA ASP A 316 4.34 -25.95 -35.07
C ASP A 316 5.62 -26.74 -35.47
N GLN A 317 6.69 -26.59 -34.70
CA GLN A 317 7.56 -27.73 -34.39
C GLN A 317 8.33 -27.54 -33.07
N ALA A 318 8.21 -28.57 -32.25
CA ALA A 318 8.67 -28.73 -30.89
C ALA A 318 10.14 -29.17 -30.76
N GLY A 319 10.67 -29.06 -29.53
CA GLY A 319 11.83 -29.80 -29.00
C GLY A 319 12.73 -28.92 -28.12
N THR A 320 12.56 -28.89 -26.78
CA THR A 320 13.16 -29.78 -25.76
C THR A 320 14.68 -29.57 -25.61
N GLU A 321 15.13 -28.92 -24.54
CA GLU A 321 16.00 -29.44 -23.44
C GLU A 321 17.08 -28.35 -23.24
N ASP A 322 17.66 -27.99 -22.08
CA ASP A 322 17.67 -28.54 -20.74
C ASP A 322 18.15 -27.45 -19.74
N LEU A 323 17.97 -27.75 -18.46
CA LEU A 323 18.58 -27.11 -17.29
C LEU A 323 20.09 -26.87 -17.45
N GLU A 324 20.62 -25.79 -16.86
CA GLU A 324 21.68 -25.91 -15.85
C GLU A 324 21.89 -24.59 -15.08
N THR A 325 21.74 -24.70 -13.77
CA THR A 325 22.07 -23.76 -12.72
C THR A 325 23.52 -23.97 -12.28
N GLU A 326 24.26 -22.88 -12.07
CA GLU A 326 25.33 -22.76 -11.07
C GLU A 326 25.08 -21.54 -10.18
#